data_AF-W5JTZ7-F1
#
_entry.id   AF-W5JTZ7-F1
#
_cell.length_a   1.000
_cell.length_b   1.000
_cell.length_c   1.000
_cell.angle_alpha   90.00
_cell.angle_beta   90.00
_cell.angle_gamma   90.00
#
_symmetry.space_group_name_H-M   'P 1'
#
loop_
_entity.id
_entity.type
_entity.pdbx_description
1 polymer ?
#
loop_
_entity_poly.entity_id
_entity_poly.type
_entity_poly.pdbx_seq_one_letter_code
_entity_poly.pdbx_strand_id
1 'polypeptide(L)'
;MAPTLEDTQSQAATCETIKCKDRQQCLTDLKTHKPRCVSCSYKCPRMKRQQQQQQHHQQGHAKPSRNAKNNHLQEQTNVKLCGTNNRTYHSRCHMLKDSCNTGFYIDVLHSGSCSAYGR
;
A
#
# COMPACT_ATOMS: atom_id res chain seq x y z
N MET A 1 19.94 -21.80 -41.66
CA MET A 1 19.20 -20.63 -41.16
C MET A 1 18.91 -20.88 -39.69
N ALA A 2 19.50 -20.10 -38.79
CA ALA A 2 19.28 -20.23 -37.35
C ALA A 2 17.91 -19.62 -36.99
N PRO A 3 17.14 -20.20 -36.06
CA PRO A 3 15.90 -19.60 -35.59
C PRO A 3 16.19 -18.25 -34.92
N THR A 4 15.41 -17.24 -35.27
CA THR A 4 15.40 -15.91 -34.65
C THR A 4 15.11 -16.04 -33.15
N LEU A 5 15.85 -15.29 -32.32
CA LEU A 5 15.73 -15.24 -30.85
C LEU A 5 14.40 -14.59 -30.37
N GLU A 6 13.30 -14.81 -31.09
CA GLU A 6 11.96 -14.32 -30.73
C GLU A 6 10.92 -15.46 -30.56
N ASP A 7 11.34 -16.73 -30.70
CA ASP A 7 10.44 -17.89 -30.65
C ASP A 7 10.56 -18.73 -29.37
N THR A 8 10.64 -18.07 -28.21
CA THR A 8 10.25 -18.68 -26.92
C THR A 8 9.56 -17.66 -26.01
N GLN A 9 8.68 -16.84 -26.59
CA GLN A 9 7.74 -16.06 -25.77
C GLN A 9 6.69 -17.02 -25.20
N SER A 10 7.04 -17.66 -24.09
CA SER A 10 6.05 -18.26 -23.19
C SER A 10 5.05 -17.16 -22.86
N GLN A 11 3.84 -17.23 -23.43
CA GLN A 11 2.79 -16.23 -23.25
C GLN A 11 2.61 -15.96 -21.75
N ALA A 12 3.14 -14.83 -21.29
CA ALA A 12 3.03 -14.47 -19.89
C ALA A 12 1.58 -14.07 -19.62
N ALA A 13 0.95 -14.72 -18.64
CA ALA A 13 -0.41 -14.36 -18.23
C ALA A 13 -0.47 -12.88 -17.85
N THR A 14 -1.58 -12.22 -18.18
CA THR A 14 -1.90 -10.83 -17.85
C THR A 14 -3.26 -10.77 -17.16
N CYS A 15 -3.65 -9.61 -16.61
CA CYS A 15 -5.00 -9.47 -16.03
C CYS A 15 -6.14 -9.52 -17.06
N GLU A 16 -5.84 -9.42 -18.34
CA GLU A 16 -6.82 -9.56 -19.42
C GLU A 16 -7.10 -11.04 -19.73
N THR A 17 -6.09 -11.89 -19.55
CA THR A 17 -6.13 -13.31 -19.94
C THR A 17 -6.40 -14.25 -18.77
N ILE A 18 -6.12 -13.83 -17.54
CA ILE A 18 -6.35 -14.63 -16.34
C ILE A 18 -7.76 -14.42 -15.77
N LYS A 19 -8.36 -15.50 -15.26
CA LYS A 19 -9.62 -15.44 -14.50
C LYS A 19 -9.32 -15.72 -13.03
N CYS A 20 -9.58 -14.74 -12.18
CA CYS A 20 -9.44 -14.89 -10.73
C CYS A 20 -10.64 -15.66 -10.14
N LYS A 21 -10.48 -16.15 -8.90
CA LYS A 21 -11.57 -16.83 -8.17
C LYS A 21 -12.69 -15.84 -7.80
N ASP A 22 -13.83 -16.37 -7.38
CA ASP A 22 -14.99 -15.54 -7.00
C ASP A 22 -14.64 -14.43 -6.01
N ARG A 23 -15.07 -13.21 -6.34
CA ARG A 23 -14.85 -11.96 -5.58
C ARG A 23 -13.37 -11.53 -5.44
N GLN A 24 -12.46 -12.17 -6.16
CA GLN A 24 -11.10 -11.66 -6.32
C GLN A 24 -11.03 -10.72 -7.53
N GLN A 25 -10.20 -9.69 -7.39
CA GLN A 25 -9.89 -8.77 -8.47
C GLN A 25 -8.46 -9.01 -8.93
N CYS A 26 -8.24 -8.95 -10.25
CA CYS A 26 -6.89 -9.01 -10.81
C CYS A 26 -6.24 -7.63 -10.74
N LEU A 27 -5.03 -7.57 -10.19
CA LEU A 27 -4.20 -6.37 -10.17
C LEU A 27 -2.87 -6.65 -10.88
N THR A 28 -2.39 -5.68 -11.64
CA THR A 28 -1.11 -5.78 -12.35
C THR A 28 0.02 -5.34 -11.43
N ASP A 29 1.03 -6.17 -11.25
CA ASP A 29 2.24 -5.83 -10.50
C ASP A 29 3.14 -4.90 -11.33
N LEU A 30 3.40 -3.69 -10.82
CA LEU A 30 4.22 -2.69 -11.51
C LEU A 30 5.69 -3.09 -11.69
N LYS A 31 6.21 -4.02 -10.86
CA LYS A 31 7.61 -4.48 -10.94
C LYS A 31 7.77 -5.65 -11.89
N THR A 32 6.82 -6.58 -11.87
CA THR A 32 6.94 -7.85 -12.61
C THR A 32 6.06 -7.92 -13.85
N HIS A 33 5.13 -6.98 -14.01
CA HIS A 33 4.05 -6.99 -15.00
C HIS A 33 3.14 -8.23 -14.95
N LYS A 34 3.27 -9.04 -13.89
CA LYS A 34 2.46 -10.27 -13.72
C LYS A 34 1.13 -9.94 -13.02
N PRO A 35 0.07 -10.69 -13.34
CA PRO A 35 -1.22 -10.56 -12.70
C PRO A 35 -1.18 -11.11 -11.27
N ARG A 36 -1.91 -10.45 -10.37
CA ARG A 36 -2.14 -10.91 -8.99
C ARG A 36 -3.64 -10.86 -8.68
N CYS A 37 -4.21 -12.01 -8.37
CA CYS A 37 -5.58 -12.10 -7.88
C CYS A 37 -5.61 -11.83 -6.36
N VAL A 38 -6.34 -10.79 -5.94
CA VAL A 38 -6.46 -10.41 -4.52
C VAL A 38 -7.91 -10.17 -4.12
N SER A 39 -8.22 -10.27 -2.83
CA SER A 39 -9.55 -9.99 -2.31
C SER A 39 -9.70 -8.51 -1.92
N CYS A 40 -10.53 -7.77 -2.66
CA CYS A 40 -10.70 -6.32 -2.50
C CYS A 40 -11.85 -5.93 -1.55
N SER A 41 -11.78 -6.35 -0.28
CA SER A 41 -12.84 -6.10 0.73
C SER A 41 -12.41 -5.19 1.89
N TYR A 42 -11.51 -4.24 1.64
CA TYR A 42 -10.88 -3.41 2.67
C TYR A 42 -11.82 -2.37 3.29
N LYS A 43 -12.26 -2.63 4.53
CA LYS A 43 -12.95 -1.65 5.40
C LYS A 43 -11.96 -0.96 6.32
N CYS A 44 -11.33 0.10 5.84
CA CYS A 44 -10.31 0.80 6.63
C CYS A 44 -10.92 1.68 7.73
N PRO A 45 -10.32 1.69 8.94
CA PRO A 45 -10.77 2.58 10.00
C PRO A 45 -10.60 4.03 9.55
N ARG A 46 -11.67 4.82 9.71
CA ARG A 46 -11.57 6.27 9.53
C ARG A 46 -10.67 6.82 10.64
N MET A 47 -9.58 7.47 10.25
CA MET A 47 -8.79 8.25 11.21
C MET A 47 -9.72 9.35 11.75
N LYS A 48 -9.97 9.35 13.07
CA LYS A 48 -10.65 10.50 13.69
C LYS A 48 -9.75 11.71 13.44
N ARG A 49 -10.30 12.73 12.78
CA ARG A 49 -9.63 13.98 12.42
C ARG A 49 -9.38 14.80 13.70
N GLN A 50 -8.52 14.31 14.59
CA GLN A 50 -8.00 15.10 15.69
C GLN A 50 -7.02 16.12 15.09
N GLN A 51 -7.52 17.36 14.98
CA GLN A 51 -6.79 18.61 14.77
C GLN A 51 -6.23 18.86 13.36
N GLN A 52 -7.14 19.25 12.46
CA GLN A 52 -6.85 20.21 11.41
C GLN A 52 -7.08 21.66 11.91
N GLN A 53 -6.67 21.94 13.15
CA GLN A 53 -6.59 23.28 13.74
C GLN A 53 -5.18 23.44 14.34
N GLN A 54 -4.19 23.61 13.46
CA GLN A 54 -2.91 24.24 13.80
C GLN A 54 -2.62 25.37 12.81
N GLN A 55 -3.63 26.21 12.59
CA GLN A 55 -3.38 27.60 12.24
C GLN A 55 -3.89 28.40 13.43
N HIS A 56 -2.93 29.00 14.16
CA HIS A 56 -3.05 29.86 15.34
C HIS A 56 -2.75 29.24 16.73
N HIS A 57 -1.66 29.77 17.29
CA HIS A 57 -1.25 29.89 18.70
C HIS A 57 -0.03 29.09 19.18
N GLN A 58 0.83 29.87 19.82
CA GLN A 58 2.23 29.64 20.15
C GLN A 58 2.37 28.96 21.52
N GLN A 59 3.51 28.30 21.73
CA GLN A 59 4.12 27.90 23.01
C GLN A 59 3.31 26.98 23.96
N GLY A 60 3.80 25.75 24.15
CA GLY A 60 3.36 24.89 25.25
C GLY A 60 4.15 23.59 25.35
N HIS A 61 4.80 23.37 26.48
CA HIS A 61 5.61 22.20 26.81
C HIS A 61 4.82 20.87 26.73
N ALA A 62 5.20 19.95 25.85
CA ALA A 62 4.62 18.61 25.79
C ALA A 62 5.35 17.66 26.76
N LYS A 63 4.62 17.15 27.76
CA LYS A 63 5.08 16.13 28.72
C LYS A 63 5.04 14.73 28.06
N PRO A 64 5.92 13.78 28.43
CA PRO A 64 5.87 12.41 27.92
C PRO A 64 4.88 11.59 28.76
N SER A 65 3.78 11.13 28.15
CA SER A 65 2.86 10.21 28.82
C SER A 65 3.37 8.77 28.67
N ARG A 66 3.89 8.22 29.77
CA ARG A 66 4.14 6.79 29.94
C ARG A 66 2.81 6.09 30.19
N ASN A 67 2.44 5.11 29.38
CA ASN A 67 1.77 3.92 29.91
C ASN A 67 1.84 2.75 28.91
N ALA A 68 2.60 1.73 29.27
CA ALA A 68 2.57 0.41 28.66
C ALA A 68 1.64 -0.49 29.47
N LYS A 69 0.67 -1.16 28.83
CA LYS A 69 0.01 -2.40 29.31
C LYS A 69 -0.94 -2.99 28.24
N ASN A 70 -0.55 -4.16 27.73
CA ASN A 70 -1.31 -5.26 27.08
C ASN A 70 -2.20 -4.98 25.84
N ASN A 71 -1.84 -5.52 24.66
CA ASN A 71 -2.32 -6.82 24.14
C ASN A 71 -1.73 -7.11 22.74
N HIS A 72 -1.51 -8.38 22.43
CA HIS A 72 -0.96 -8.94 21.20
C HIS A 72 -1.96 -8.76 20.03
N LEU A 73 -1.47 -8.39 18.82
CA LEU A 73 -2.16 -8.31 17.52
C LEU A 73 -2.92 -7.03 17.09
N GLN A 74 -2.67 -5.84 17.68
CA GLN A 74 -3.19 -4.61 17.08
C GLN A 74 -2.16 -3.48 17.08
N GLU A 75 -1.13 -3.64 16.24
CA GLU A 75 -0.20 -2.59 15.81
C GLU A 75 -0.97 -1.56 14.96
N GLN A 76 -1.90 -0.84 15.60
CA GLN A 76 -2.56 0.38 15.16
C GLN A 76 -1.57 1.55 15.22
N THR A 77 -0.34 1.32 14.79
CA THR A 77 0.59 2.41 14.66
C THR A 77 0.20 3.17 13.40
N ASN A 78 -0.02 4.47 13.59
CA ASN A 78 -0.08 5.48 12.54
C ASN A 78 1.30 5.58 11.86
N VAL A 79 1.82 4.44 11.39
CA VAL A 79 3.08 4.34 10.69
C VAL A 79 2.75 4.62 9.25
N LYS A 80 3.14 5.82 8.83
CA LYS A 80 3.20 6.14 7.41
C LYS A 80 4.08 5.10 6.72
N LEU A 81 3.69 4.72 5.52
CA LEU A 81 4.45 3.80 4.68
C LEU A 81 4.51 4.34 3.27
N CYS A 82 5.62 4.10 2.59
CA CYS A 82 5.76 4.41 1.18
C CYS A 82 5.35 3.18 0.38
N GLY A 83 4.40 3.34 -0.54
CA GLY A 83 4.03 2.30 -1.47
C GLY A 83 4.97 2.23 -2.66
N THR A 84 4.97 1.10 -3.39
CA THR A 84 5.72 0.92 -4.64
C THR A 84 5.32 1.86 -5.76
N ASN A 85 4.19 2.56 -5.63
CA ASN A 85 3.77 3.64 -6.52
C ASN A 85 4.24 5.04 -6.05
N ASN A 86 5.25 5.09 -5.18
CA ASN A 86 5.83 6.32 -4.62
C ASN A 86 4.83 7.23 -3.88
N ARG A 87 3.70 6.68 -3.42
CA ARG A 87 2.73 7.40 -2.59
C ARG A 87 2.87 7.00 -1.13
N THR A 88 2.70 7.97 -0.25
CA THR A 88 2.68 7.72 1.20
C THR A 88 1.27 7.40 1.67
N TYR A 89 1.11 6.32 2.42
CA TYR A 89 -0.16 5.91 3.02
C TYR A 89 -0.08 5.95 4.53
N HIS A 90 -1.21 6.26 5.17
CA HIS A 90 -1.32 6.36 6.62
C HIS A 90 -1.52 5.00 7.30
N SER A 91 -1.79 3.94 6.52
CA SER A 91 -1.78 2.55 6.98
C SER A 91 -1.78 1.58 5.80
N ARG A 92 -1.42 0.32 6.05
CA ARG A 92 -1.44 -0.76 5.04
C ARG A 92 -2.84 -0.97 4.44
N CYS A 93 -3.90 -0.81 5.24
CA CYS A 93 -5.27 -0.92 4.74
C CYS A 93 -5.56 0.11 3.65
N HIS A 94 -5.19 1.38 3.87
CA HIS A 94 -5.42 2.44 2.90
C HIS A 94 -4.61 2.21 1.61
N MET A 95 -3.38 1.70 1.73
CA MET A 95 -2.57 1.28 0.58
C MET A 95 -3.25 0.16 -0.22
N LEU A 96 -3.69 -0.92 0.43
CA LEU A 96 -4.32 -2.05 -0.24
C LEU A 96 -5.68 -1.67 -0.85
N LYS A 97 -6.42 -0.76 -0.22
CA LYS A 97 -7.63 -0.18 -0.79
C LYS A 97 -7.34 0.61 -2.08
N ASP A 98 -6.30 1.45 -2.07
CA ASP A 98 -5.85 2.19 -3.25
C ASP A 98 -5.36 1.24 -4.36
N SER A 99 -4.70 0.14 -3.99
CA SER A 99 -4.26 -0.91 -4.92
C SER A 99 -5.44 -1.48 -5.70
N CYS A 100 -6.52 -1.85 -5.01
CA CYS A 100 -7.75 -2.31 -5.67
C CYS A 100 -8.43 -1.23 -6.52
N ASN A 101 -8.43 0.02 -6.06
CA ASN A 101 -9.06 1.12 -6.79
C ASN A 101 -8.32 1.48 -8.08
N THR A 102 -6.99 1.30 -8.10
CA THR A 102 -6.13 1.66 -9.25
C THR A 102 -5.91 0.50 -10.22
N GLY A 103 -6.21 -0.74 -9.82
CA GLY A 103 -5.93 -1.92 -10.65
C GLY A 103 -4.46 -2.36 -10.63
N PHE A 104 -3.61 -1.68 -9.84
CA PHE A 104 -2.19 -2.01 -9.71
C PHE A 104 -1.90 -2.60 -8.34
N TYR A 105 -1.06 -3.63 -8.30
CA TYR A 105 -0.59 -4.20 -7.05
C TYR A 105 0.42 -3.24 -6.41
N ILE A 106 0.02 -2.59 -5.32
CA ILE A 106 0.85 -1.68 -4.54
C ILE A 106 1.33 -2.43 -3.30
N ASP A 107 2.64 -2.58 -3.17
CA ASP A 107 3.27 -3.15 -1.97
C ASP A 107 3.97 -2.05 -1.17
N VAL A 108 4.44 -2.40 0.03
CA VAL A 108 5.30 -1.51 0.81
C VAL A 108 6.68 -1.43 0.14
N LEU A 109 7.09 -0.23 -0.24
CA LEU A 109 8.47 0.05 -0.66
C LEU A 109 9.39 0.16 0.56
N HIS A 110 9.00 0.98 1.53
CA HIS A 110 9.68 1.11 2.83
C HIS A 110 8.73 1.68 3.89
N SER A 111 9.10 1.54 5.17
CA SER A 111 8.42 2.21 6.29
C SER A 111 8.69 3.71 6.27
N GLY A 112 7.75 4.53 6.73
CA GLY A 112 7.86 5.99 6.71
C GLY A 112 7.27 6.64 5.44
N SER A 113 7.40 7.96 5.32
CA SER A 113 6.93 8.70 4.14
C SER A 113 7.93 8.61 3.00
N CYS A 114 7.47 8.54 1.74
CA CYS A 114 8.35 8.45 0.57
C CYS A 114 9.38 9.59 0.51
N SER A 115 8.98 10.81 0.90
CA SER A 115 9.86 11.99 0.91
C SER A 115 11.00 11.92 1.94
N ALA A 116 10.95 11.00 2.90
CA ALA A 116 11.98 10.88 3.94
C ALA A 116 13.27 10.19 3.44
N TYR A 117 13.21 9.47 2.31
CA TYR A 117 14.32 8.68 1.79
C TYR A 117 14.99 9.29 0.54
N GLY A 118 14.69 10.57 0.24
CA GLY A 118 15.21 11.30 -0.93
C GLY A 118 16.00 12.57 -0.57
N ARG A 119 16.70 12.59 0.57
CA ARG A 119 17.68 13.63 0.91
C ARG A 119 19.06 13.04 1.06
#